data_AF-A0A9D7EAT4-F1
#
_entry.id   AF-A0A9D7EAT4-F1
#
_cell.length_a   1.000
_cell.length_b   1.000
_cell.length_c   1.000
_cell.angle_alpha   90.00
_cell.angle_beta   90.00
_cell.angle_gamma   90.00
#
_symmetry.space_group_name_H-M   'P 1'
#
loop_
_entity.id
_entity.type
_entity.pdbx_description
1 polymer ?
#
loop_
_entity_poly.entity_id
_entity_poly.type
_entity_poly.pdbx_seq_one_letter_code
_entity_poly.pdbx_strand_id
1 'polypeptide(L)'
;MVAPRSFRSLAVVAGSLIASAAHAQTYWSQVVRSTGIDHVSDLVVDGTGATYITGEFSATALYDGQSFFAVGGTDFFAAKLDASGALVWWQQGGGTGLDRGLRLTLGPNNTLTVVGQFMATSDFQGETLTSQGGSVDLFVCQLNAADGSQQWIKSGGGLTGFDRPADVSVSGGGQIVVTGEFRDAFTFNGASLISTIDPFTQLPGTDVFISAMAPDGTPLWNKQGVAPRDDAAVAITHDASGAIYATGQFSDTITFDLPHFNTWNNAIYLMKLDAAGNEQWFRRSGGGILNQGRDLLWRAPDDLVLLGSVRGVMSFEDGSPDQVSSFAQDSYFLLRADVQGTFEAATVMPSDSDIDPTSLATVADTLIVLGDFECQFTGLSDLYDDGLFLAVGIQDIFISKHRYGDLDFLEAQQIGGRGEKRAGRIAAKSDGHVLFCGSFSGLIIYPSNGDAVA
;
A
#
# COMPACT_ATOMS: atom_id res chain seq x y z
N MET A 1 -39.40 0.29 -74.54
CA MET A 1 -39.41 1.70 -74.99
C MET A 1 -40.51 2.37 -74.19
N VAL A 2 -40.31 3.29 -73.25
CA VAL A 2 -39.31 4.35 -73.05
C VAL A 2 -39.24 4.60 -71.54
N ALA A 3 -38.04 4.83 -70.99
CA ALA A 3 -37.87 5.49 -69.69
C ALA A 3 -37.72 7.00 -69.92
N PRO A 4 -38.27 7.85 -69.03
CA PRO A 4 -37.44 8.83 -68.30
C PRO A 4 -37.91 8.98 -66.83
N ARG A 5 -37.07 8.96 -65.77
CA ARG A 5 -36.18 10.02 -65.20
C ARG A 5 -36.85 11.42 -65.23
N SER A 6 -37.00 12.23 -64.16
CA SER A 6 -36.29 12.33 -62.86
C SER A 6 -36.79 13.54 -62.00
N PHE A 7 -36.39 13.56 -60.70
CA PHE A 7 -36.08 14.71 -59.79
C PHE A 7 -37.24 15.43 -59.04
N ARG A 8 -37.21 15.86 -57.75
CA ARG A 8 -36.31 15.91 -56.53
C ARG A 8 -37.26 16.08 -55.30
N SER A 9 -36.97 15.85 -54.01
CA SER A 9 -35.84 16.16 -53.12
C SER A 9 -35.97 15.28 -51.85
N LEU A 10 -34.95 14.55 -51.41
CA LEU A 10 -33.96 14.89 -50.37
C LEU A 10 -34.54 15.30 -49.00
N ALA A 11 -34.44 14.39 -48.03
CA ALA A 11 -34.18 14.72 -46.63
C ALA A 11 -33.04 13.82 -46.15
N VAL A 12 -31.91 14.46 -45.83
CA VAL A 12 -30.80 13.84 -45.09
C VAL A 12 -31.18 13.93 -43.63
N VAL A 13 -31.41 12.80 -42.98
CA VAL A 13 -31.23 12.70 -41.53
C VAL A 13 -29.99 11.86 -41.33
N ALA A 14 -28.88 12.56 -41.04
CA ALA A 14 -27.70 11.95 -40.48
C ALA A 14 -28.02 11.57 -39.03
N GLY A 15 -28.49 10.33 -38.83
CA GLY A 15 -28.49 9.71 -37.53
C GLY A 15 -27.16 9.00 -37.37
N SER A 16 -26.26 9.59 -36.59
CA SER A 16 -25.08 8.89 -36.09
C SER A 16 -25.54 7.65 -35.32
N LEU A 17 -25.30 6.47 -35.87
CA LEU A 17 -25.18 5.25 -35.09
C LEU A 17 -23.95 5.44 -34.19
N ILE A 18 -24.16 6.04 -33.02
CA ILE A 18 -23.25 5.84 -31.89
C ILE A 18 -23.45 4.38 -31.52
N ALA A 19 -22.60 3.51 -32.07
CA ALA A 19 -22.40 2.21 -31.48
C ALA A 19 -21.82 2.46 -30.09
N SER A 20 -22.68 2.47 -29.06
CA SER A 20 -22.23 2.28 -27.69
C SER A 20 -21.63 0.87 -27.66
N ALA A 21 -20.30 0.79 -27.74
CA ALA A 21 -19.61 -0.43 -27.36
C ALA A 21 -19.90 -0.61 -25.87
N ALA A 22 -20.86 -1.47 -25.56
CA ALA A 22 -20.96 -2.04 -24.22
C ALA A 22 -19.71 -2.90 -24.05
N HIS A 23 -18.69 -2.33 -23.42
CA HIS A 23 -17.58 -3.13 -22.92
C HIS A 23 -18.12 -3.89 -21.70
N ALA A 24 -18.44 -5.18 -21.88
CA ALA A 24 -18.54 -6.07 -20.74
C ALA A 24 -17.19 -6.02 -20.04
N GLN A 25 -17.15 -5.39 -18.86
CA GLN A 25 -15.92 -5.31 -18.10
C GLN A 25 -15.73 -6.68 -17.46
N THR A 26 -14.86 -7.50 -18.05
CA THR A 26 -14.57 -8.84 -17.53
C THR A 26 -13.73 -8.70 -16.27
N TYR A 27 -14.38 -8.83 -15.12
CA TYR A 27 -13.69 -9.01 -13.85
C TYR A 27 -13.36 -10.48 -13.67
N TRP A 28 -12.17 -10.75 -13.14
CA TRP A 28 -11.86 -12.04 -12.54
C TRP A 28 -11.40 -11.78 -11.11
N SER A 29 -11.69 -12.73 -10.24
CA SER A 29 -11.24 -12.69 -8.86
C SER A 29 -10.74 -14.07 -8.47
N GLN A 30 -9.61 -14.13 -7.80
CA GLN A 30 -9.14 -15.33 -7.14
C GLN A 30 -9.34 -15.17 -5.64
N VAL A 31 -9.74 -16.25 -4.98
CA VAL A 31 -10.03 -16.25 -3.54
C VAL A 31 -9.21 -17.34 -2.90
N VAL A 32 -8.28 -16.95 -2.04
CA VAL A 32 -7.75 -17.85 -1.01
C VAL A 32 -8.89 -18.07 -0.04
N ARG A 33 -9.32 -19.32 0.15
CA ARG A 33 -10.38 -19.65 1.11
C ARG A 33 -9.78 -20.36 2.29
N SER A 34 -9.87 -19.78 3.47
CA SER A 34 -9.51 -20.45 4.72
C SER A 34 -10.73 -20.88 5.53
N THR A 35 -10.57 -21.92 6.34
CA THR A 35 -11.50 -22.24 7.44
C THR A 35 -11.27 -21.38 8.69
N GLY A 36 -10.24 -20.54 8.67
CA GLY A 36 -9.88 -19.58 9.71
C GLY A 36 -9.65 -18.18 9.13
N ILE A 37 -8.55 -17.54 9.51
CA ILE A 37 -8.13 -16.25 8.96
C ILE A 37 -7.52 -16.50 7.58
N ASP A 38 -7.84 -15.63 6.63
CA ASP A 38 -7.22 -15.48 5.31
C ASP A 38 -7.21 -14.00 4.92
N HIS A 39 -6.01 -13.45 4.75
CA HIS A 39 -5.84 -12.06 4.37
C HIS A 39 -4.66 -11.93 3.40
N VAL A 40 -4.89 -11.28 2.27
CA VAL A 40 -3.84 -10.93 1.31
C VAL A 40 -3.45 -9.47 1.54
N SER A 41 -2.28 -9.26 2.13
CA SER A 41 -1.83 -7.95 2.60
C SER A 41 -1.26 -7.07 1.50
N ASP A 42 -0.61 -7.67 0.50
CA ASP A 42 0.09 -6.93 -0.55
C ASP A 42 0.20 -7.73 -1.86
N LEU A 43 0.34 -6.99 -2.98
CA LEU A 43 0.59 -7.55 -4.30
C LEU A 43 1.46 -6.63 -5.17
N VAL A 44 2.25 -7.24 -6.05
CA VAL A 44 2.94 -6.55 -7.16
C VAL A 44 2.84 -7.35 -8.45
N VAL A 45 3.04 -6.67 -9.58
CA VAL A 45 2.90 -7.26 -10.90
C VAL A 45 4.17 -7.03 -11.71
N ASP A 46 4.67 -8.08 -12.37
CA ASP A 46 5.82 -7.95 -13.26
C ASP A 46 5.43 -7.48 -14.67
N GLY A 47 6.43 -7.19 -15.50
CA GLY A 47 6.20 -6.74 -16.89
C GLY A 47 5.52 -7.76 -17.80
N THR A 48 5.41 -9.03 -17.39
CA THR A 48 4.68 -10.10 -18.10
C THR A 48 3.21 -10.20 -17.66
N GLY A 49 2.84 -9.48 -16.60
CA GLY A 49 1.51 -9.53 -15.99
C GLY A 49 1.38 -10.62 -14.92
N ALA A 50 2.46 -11.34 -14.57
CA ALA A 50 2.45 -12.27 -13.46
C ALA A 50 2.34 -11.49 -12.14
N THR A 51 1.52 -12.00 -11.22
CA THR A 51 1.21 -11.33 -9.96
C THR A 51 1.87 -12.06 -8.81
N TYR A 52 2.47 -11.32 -7.89
CA TYR A 52 3.05 -11.84 -6.67
C TYR A 52 2.25 -11.32 -5.50
N ILE A 53 1.89 -12.21 -4.57
CA ILE A 53 1.05 -11.87 -3.41
C ILE A 53 1.69 -12.38 -2.12
N THR A 54 1.42 -11.70 -1.01
CA THR A 54 1.75 -12.17 0.34
C THR A 54 0.61 -11.89 1.30
N GLY A 55 0.60 -12.57 2.43
CA GLY A 55 -0.44 -12.44 3.43
C GLY A 55 -0.28 -13.41 4.58
N GLU A 56 -1.39 -13.68 5.25
CA GLU A 56 -1.49 -14.66 6.33
C GLU A 56 -2.69 -15.59 6.12
N PHE A 57 -2.58 -16.80 6.66
CA PHE A 57 -3.72 -17.70 6.77
C PHE A 57 -3.62 -18.57 8.03
N SER A 58 -4.74 -19.06 8.55
CA SER A 58 -4.77 -20.08 9.60
C SER A 58 -5.50 -21.34 9.18
N ALA A 59 -5.32 -22.43 9.93
CA ALA A 59 -5.92 -23.74 9.66
C ALA A 59 -5.58 -24.30 8.26
N THR A 60 -6.50 -24.21 7.30
CA THR A 60 -6.30 -24.73 5.95
C THR A 60 -6.74 -23.70 4.92
N ALA A 61 -5.80 -23.23 4.12
CA ALA A 61 -6.08 -22.42 2.95
C ALA A 61 -6.27 -23.30 1.71
N LEU A 62 -7.29 -22.97 0.92
CA LEU A 62 -7.59 -23.59 -0.36
C LEU A 62 -7.38 -22.55 -1.46
N TYR A 63 -6.53 -22.88 -2.44
CA TYR A 63 -6.29 -22.03 -3.59
C TYR A 63 -6.01 -22.87 -4.82
N ASP A 64 -6.67 -22.56 -5.93
CA ASP A 64 -6.51 -23.26 -7.22
C ASP A 64 -6.60 -24.81 -7.11
N GLY A 65 -7.53 -25.29 -6.27
CA GLY A 65 -7.73 -26.72 -6.00
C GLY A 65 -6.67 -27.40 -5.12
N GLN A 66 -5.68 -26.64 -4.63
CA GLN A 66 -4.63 -27.12 -3.72
C GLN A 66 -4.96 -26.75 -2.26
N SER A 67 -4.42 -27.54 -1.33
CA SER A 67 -4.55 -27.33 0.12
C SER A 67 -3.21 -26.97 0.75
N PHE A 68 -3.22 -25.90 1.53
CA PHE A 68 -2.08 -25.39 2.29
C PHE A 68 -2.44 -25.38 3.78
N PHE A 69 -1.52 -25.82 4.64
CA PHE A 69 -1.81 -26.05 6.05
C PHE A 69 -0.96 -25.12 6.90
N ALA A 70 -1.61 -24.32 7.75
CA ALA A 70 -0.88 -23.49 8.70
C ALA A 70 -0.38 -24.33 9.86
N VAL A 71 0.74 -23.94 10.46
CA VAL A 71 1.21 -24.44 11.74
C VAL A 71 0.69 -23.49 12.82
N GLY A 72 0.15 -24.01 13.92
CA GLY A 72 -0.24 -23.15 15.05
C GLY A 72 -1.30 -22.09 14.73
N GLY A 73 -0.93 -20.81 14.92
CA GLY A 73 -1.82 -19.65 14.87
C GLY A 73 -2.14 -19.20 13.45
N THR A 74 -1.28 -18.37 12.88
CA THR A 74 -1.34 -17.94 11.47
C THR A 74 0.04 -18.14 10.85
N ASP A 75 0.08 -18.56 9.60
CA ASP A 75 1.30 -18.69 8.81
C ASP A 75 1.34 -17.61 7.73
N PHE A 76 2.53 -17.11 7.43
CA PHE A 76 2.69 -16.24 6.26
C PHE A 76 2.82 -17.07 5.00
N PHE A 77 2.46 -16.47 3.87
CA PHE A 77 2.74 -17.04 2.55
C PHE A 77 3.26 -15.99 1.58
N ALA A 78 3.95 -16.46 0.56
CA ALA A 78 4.20 -15.76 -0.68
C ALA A 78 3.75 -16.67 -1.83
N ALA A 79 3.13 -16.11 -2.86
CA ALA A 79 2.73 -16.87 -4.03
C ALA A 79 2.93 -16.09 -5.31
N LYS A 80 3.14 -16.81 -6.41
CA LYS A 80 3.13 -16.27 -7.77
C LYS A 80 1.95 -16.83 -8.54
N LEU A 81 1.26 -15.94 -9.24
CA LEU A 81 0.19 -16.20 -10.17
C LEU A 81 0.62 -15.81 -11.57
N ASP A 82 0.16 -16.54 -12.58
CA ASP A 82 0.36 -16.12 -13.97
C ASP A 82 -0.57 -14.95 -14.34
N ALA A 83 -0.47 -14.46 -15.58
CA ALA A 83 -1.26 -13.32 -16.04
C ALA A 83 -2.78 -13.56 -16.04
N SER A 84 -3.21 -14.83 -16.00
CA SER A 84 -4.62 -15.26 -15.90
C SER A 84 -5.09 -15.49 -14.46
N GLY A 85 -4.18 -15.38 -13.48
CA GLY A 85 -4.46 -15.61 -12.06
C GLY A 85 -4.34 -17.08 -11.64
N ALA A 86 -3.79 -17.97 -12.47
CA ALA A 86 -3.56 -19.36 -12.09
C ALA A 86 -2.30 -19.48 -11.21
N LEU A 87 -2.30 -20.42 -10.24
CA LEU A 87 -1.18 -20.56 -9.32
C LEU A 87 0.07 -21.13 -10.03
N VAL A 88 1.19 -20.43 -9.94
CA VAL A 88 2.50 -20.90 -10.43
C VAL A 88 3.28 -21.57 -9.32
N TRP A 89 3.41 -20.89 -8.18
CA TRP A 89 4.05 -21.44 -6.98
C TRP A 89 3.46 -20.81 -5.71
N TRP A 90 3.53 -21.56 -4.62
CA TRP A 90 3.15 -21.14 -3.27
C TRP A 90 4.25 -21.53 -2.31
N GLN A 91 4.68 -20.58 -1.48
CA GLN A 91 5.65 -20.77 -0.43
C GLN A 91 5.06 -20.22 0.87
N GLN A 92 5.28 -20.93 1.97
CA GLN A 92 4.79 -20.50 3.28
C GLN A 92 5.83 -20.77 4.34
N GLY A 93 5.77 -19.99 5.41
CA GLY A 93 6.54 -20.21 6.61
C GLY A 93 5.69 -19.95 7.84
N GLY A 94 6.00 -20.66 8.90
CA GLY A 94 5.21 -20.55 10.12
C GLY A 94 5.68 -21.43 11.25
N GLY A 95 5.04 -21.27 12.40
CA GLY A 95 5.25 -22.11 13.57
C GLY A 95 4.12 -21.99 14.58
N THR A 96 4.42 -22.05 15.88
CA THR A 96 3.33 -22.10 16.88
C THR A 96 2.64 -20.75 17.12
N GLY A 97 3.26 -19.66 16.65
CA GLY A 97 2.84 -18.28 16.90
C GLY A 97 1.96 -17.70 15.80
N LEU A 98 2.04 -16.37 15.67
CA LEU A 98 1.39 -15.59 14.62
C LEU A 98 2.46 -15.11 13.65
N ASP A 99 2.38 -15.56 12.42
CA ASP A 99 3.31 -15.23 11.35
C ASP A 99 2.54 -14.60 10.20
N ARG A 100 3.04 -13.47 9.68
CA ARG A 100 2.34 -12.64 8.70
C ARG A 100 3.27 -12.07 7.65
N GLY A 101 2.88 -12.21 6.40
CA GLY A 101 3.45 -11.46 5.29
C GLY A 101 2.72 -10.12 5.17
N LEU A 102 3.46 -9.02 5.16
CA LEU A 102 2.90 -7.68 5.21
C LEU A 102 3.13 -6.90 3.92
N ARG A 103 4.34 -6.97 3.37
CA ARG A 103 4.72 -6.26 2.14
C ARG A 103 5.63 -7.10 1.28
N LEU A 104 5.58 -6.87 -0.02
CA LEU A 104 6.52 -7.46 -0.96
C LEU A 104 6.90 -6.47 -2.06
N THR A 105 8.05 -6.70 -2.69
CA THR A 105 8.45 -5.92 -3.86
C THR A 105 9.37 -6.73 -4.76
N LEU A 106 9.31 -6.46 -6.06
CA LEU A 106 10.20 -7.07 -7.04
C LEU A 106 11.51 -6.31 -7.10
N GLY A 107 12.61 -7.05 -7.21
CA GLY A 107 13.94 -6.50 -7.44
C GLY A 107 14.54 -6.94 -8.78
N PRO A 108 15.74 -6.46 -9.12
CA PRO A 108 16.46 -6.90 -10.31
C PRO A 108 16.83 -8.38 -10.21
N ASN A 109 17.13 -9.01 -11.36
CA ASN A 109 17.60 -10.41 -11.43
C ASN A 109 16.62 -11.46 -10.87
N ASN A 110 15.32 -11.28 -11.12
CA ASN A 110 14.26 -12.20 -10.66
C ASN A 110 14.24 -12.38 -9.14
N THR A 111 14.39 -11.30 -8.39
CA THR A 111 14.30 -11.34 -6.93
C THR A 111 12.94 -10.81 -6.47
N LEU A 112 12.39 -11.43 -5.43
CA LEU A 112 11.19 -10.97 -4.73
C LEU A 112 11.53 -10.84 -3.25
N THR A 113 11.42 -9.62 -2.72
CA THR A 113 11.65 -9.36 -1.30
C THR A 113 10.31 -9.37 -0.59
N VAL A 114 10.19 -10.10 0.51
CA VAL A 114 9.00 -10.17 1.36
C VAL A 114 9.40 -9.74 2.76
N VAL A 115 8.65 -8.82 3.35
CA VAL A 115 8.81 -8.42 4.75
C VAL A 115 7.54 -8.70 5.52
N GLY A 116 7.72 -9.04 6.80
CA GLY A 116 6.62 -9.44 7.64
C GLY A 116 7.04 -9.57 9.09
N GLN A 117 6.20 -10.23 9.86
CA GLN A 117 6.41 -10.45 11.28
C GLN A 117 6.16 -11.90 11.66
N PHE A 118 6.77 -12.34 12.74
CA PHE A 118 6.64 -13.69 13.27
C PHE A 118 6.69 -13.68 14.80
N MET A 119 6.15 -14.72 15.44
CA MET A 119 6.13 -14.83 16.90
C MET A 119 6.55 -16.23 17.37
N ALA A 120 7.31 -16.30 18.46
CA ALA A 120 7.92 -17.51 18.97
C ALA A 120 8.95 -18.12 18.01
N THR A 121 8.64 -19.21 17.34
CA THR A 121 9.52 -19.84 16.33
C THR A 121 8.76 -19.98 15.04
N SER A 122 9.40 -19.69 13.92
CA SER A 122 8.84 -19.84 12.58
C SER A 122 9.86 -20.54 11.68
N ASP A 123 9.46 -21.56 10.94
CA ASP A 123 10.32 -22.21 9.95
C ASP A 123 9.91 -21.78 8.54
N PHE A 124 10.89 -21.37 7.74
CA PHE A 124 10.69 -21.08 6.34
C PHE A 124 11.75 -21.81 5.51
N GLN A 125 11.28 -22.72 4.65
CA GLN A 125 12.11 -23.58 3.78
C GLN A 125 13.31 -24.25 4.50
N GLY A 126 13.15 -24.62 5.78
CA GLY A 126 14.17 -25.27 6.60
C GLY A 126 15.13 -24.33 7.34
N GLU A 127 14.94 -23.01 7.23
CA GLU A 127 15.58 -22.03 8.12
C GLU A 127 14.60 -21.62 9.23
N THR A 128 14.96 -21.91 10.48
CA THR A 128 14.16 -21.57 11.66
C THR A 128 14.56 -20.21 12.23
N LEU A 129 13.60 -19.30 12.32
CA LEU A 129 13.67 -18.04 13.03
C LEU A 129 13.18 -18.21 14.49
N THR A 130 13.73 -17.42 15.41
CA THR A 130 13.29 -17.37 16.81
C THR A 130 13.15 -15.93 17.25
N SER A 131 11.96 -15.55 17.73
CA SER A 131 11.68 -14.21 18.24
C SER A 131 12.38 -14.00 19.57
N GLN A 132 12.83 -12.79 19.84
CA GLN A 132 13.48 -12.45 21.10
C GLN A 132 12.45 -12.30 22.24
N GLY A 133 12.62 -12.97 23.37
CA GLY A 133 11.69 -12.83 24.51
C GLY A 133 10.24 -13.29 24.27
N GLY A 134 9.90 -13.81 23.09
CA GLY A 134 8.54 -14.17 22.71
C GLY A 134 7.69 -12.99 22.21
N SER A 135 8.32 -11.86 21.85
CA SER A 135 7.70 -10.72 21.16
C SER A 135 7.25 -11.09 19.73
N VAL A 136 6.64 -10.12 19.06
CA VAL A 136 6.48 -10.14 17.60
C VAL A 136 7.69 -9.42 17.01
N ASP A 137 8.48 -10.18 16.25
CA ASP A 137 9.70 -9.72 15.61
C ASP A 137 9.50 -9.64 14.10
N LEU A 138 10.29 -8.79 13.43
CA LEU A 138 10.24 -8.67 11.98
C LEU A 138 11.10 -9.73 11.29
N PHE A 139 10.73 -10.05 10.05
CA PHE A 139 11.60 -10.75 9.11
C PHE A 139 11.69 -10.01 7.77
N VAL A 140 12.82 -10.22 7.09
CA VAL A 140 13.05 -9.86 5.70
C VAL A 140 13.53 -11.11 4.98
N CYS A 141 12.83 -11.49 3.93
CA CYS A 141 13.10 -12.67 3.14
C CYS A 141 13.32 -12.30 1.68
N GLN A 142 14.34 -12.88 1.06
CA GLN A 142 14.56 -12.79 -0.37
C GLN A 142 14.30 -14.14 -1.02
N LEU A 143 13.40 -14.14 -2.01
CA LEU A 143 13.05 -15.28 -2.83
C LEU A 143 13.52 -15.09 -4.26
N ASN A 144 13.75 -16.19 -4.96
CA ASN A 144 13.76 -16.22 -6.40
C ASN A 144 12.32 -16.10 -6.92
N ALA A 145 12.03 -15.02 -7.65
CA ALA A 145 10.71 -14.72 -8.17
C ALA A 145 10.23 -15.72 -9.23
N ALA A 146 11.10 -16.55 -9.81
CA ALA A 146 10.71 -17.55 -10.80
C ALA A 146 10.07 -18.78 -10.17
N ASP A 147 10.63 -19.29 -9.07
CA ASP A 147 10.25 -20.58 -8.46
C ASP A 147 9.91 -20.51 -6.96
N GLY A 148 10.07 -19.34 -6.34
CA GLY A 148 9.82 -19.13 -4.91
C GLY A 148 10.91 -19.68 -4.00
N SER A 149 12.02 -20.19 -4.53
CA SER A 149 13.10 -20.72 -3.69
C SER A 149 13.73 -19.62 -2.84
N GLN A 150 13.94 -19.91 -1.55
CA GLN A 150 14.58 -18.99 -0.63
C GLN A 150 16.04 -18.76 -1.00
N GLN A 151 16.43 -17.48 -1.09
CA GLN A 151 17.82 -17.08 -1.24
C GLN A 151 18.45 -16.80 0.13
N TRP A 152 17.73 -16.10 1.00
CA TRP A 152 18.07 -15.86 2.39
C TRP A 152 16.85 -15.35 3.17
N ILE A 153 16.84 -15.54 4.48
CA ILE A 153 15.90 -14.90 5.40
C ILE A 153 16.65 -14.37 6.62
N LYS A 154 16.21 -13.21 7.13
CA LYS A 154 16.79 -12.54 8.29
C LYS A 154 15.69 -12.06 9.21
N SER A 155 15.93 -12.10 10.52
CA SER A 155 15.04 -11.52 11.52
C SER A 155 15.68 -10.38 12.30
N GLY A 156 14.84 -9.52 12.85
CA GLY A 156 15.22 -8.44 13.76
C GLY A 156 14.14 -8.21 14.80
N GLY A 157 14.54 -7.82 16.00
CA GLY A 157 13.59 -7.61 17.09
C GLY A 157 14.24 -7.30 18.43
N GLY A 158 13.39 -7.12 19.43
CA GLY A 158 13.71 -6.80 20.81
C GLY A 158 13.12 -7.79 21.81
N LEU A 159 13.50 -7.68 23.08
CA LEU A 159 12.97 -8.55 24.14
C LEU A 159 11.51 -8.26 24.49
N THR A 160 11.03 -7.06 24.20
CA THR A 160 9.69 -6.59 24.54
C THR A 160 9.13 -5.72 23.41
N GLY A 161 7.81 -5.57 23.39
CA GLY A 161 7.16 -4.75 22.37
C GLY A 161 6.87 -5.51 21.08
N PHE A 162 6.49 -4.75 20.05
CA PHE A 162 6.24 -5.26 18.72
C PHE A 162 7.16 -4.53 17.76
N ASP A 163 7.95 -5.29 17.00
CA ASP A 163 8.83 -4.76 15.98
C ASP A 163 8.25 -5.13 14.62
N ARG A 164 7.84 -4.12 13.85
CA ARG A 164 6.98 -4.33 12.68
C ARG A 164 7.53 -3.60 11.46
N PRO A 165 7.71 -4.28 10.32
CA PRO A 165 7.99 -3.58 9.08
C PRO A 165 6.71 -2.92 8.57
N ALA A 166 6.81 -1.68 8.12
CA ALA A 166 5.72 -0.93 7.49
C ALA A 166 5.78 -1.04 5.96
N ASP A 167 6.99 -0.97 5.40
CA ASP A 167 7.20 -1.00 3.95
C ASP A 167 8.61 -1.42 3.52
N VAL A 168 8.75 -1.85 2.26
CA VAL A 168 10.01 -2.27 1.65
C VAL A 168 10.14 -1.77 0.22
N SER A 169 11.33 -1.30 -0.13
CA SER A 169 11.67 -0.91 -1.50
C SER A 169 13.00 -1.48 -1.94
N VAL A 170 13.13 -1.76 -3.25
CA VAL A 170 14.36 -2.27 -3.86
C VAL A 170 14.76 -1.38 -5.03
N SER A 171 15.98 -0.84 -4.99
CA SER A 171 16.52 -0.01 -6.07
C SER A 171 16.86 -0.84 -7.31
N GLY A 172 17.07 -0.17 -8.46
CA GLY A 172 17.57 -0.82 -9.68
C GLY A 172 18.93 -1.51 -9.52
N GLY A 173 19.76 -1.08 -8.55
CA GLY A 173 21.01 -1.74 -8.16
C GLY A 173 20.83 -2.91 -7.20
N GLY A 174 19.62 -3.15 -6.72
CA GLY A 174 19.27 -4.22 -5.78
C GLY A 174 19.52 -3.90 -4.30
N GLN A 175 19.82 -2.64 -3.95
CA GLN A 175 19.78 -2.22 -2.54
C GLN A 175 18.34 -2.35 -2.04
N ILE A 176 18.17 -3.04 -0.90
CA ILE A 176 16.90 -3.27 -0.24
C ILE A 176 16.82 -2.32 0.95
N VAL A 177 15.74 -1.58 1.08
CA VAL A 177 15.51 -0.68 2.22
C VAL A 177 14.15 -0.99 2.83
N VAL A 178 14.14 -1.22 4.14
CA VAL A 178 12.95 -1.51 4.94
C VAL A 178 12.76 -0.38 5.94
N THR A 179 11.52 0.09 6.06
CA THR A 179 11.13 0.99 7.16
C THR A 179 10.09 0.31 8.03
N GLY A 180 10.04 0.71 9.30
CA GLY A 180 9.13 0.12 10.26
C GLY A 180 9.21 0.79 11.61
N GLU A 181 8.57 0.14 12.57
CA GLU A 181 8.41 0.58 13.95
C GLU A 181 9.12 -0.40 14.88
N PHE A 182 9.64 0.12 15.98
CA PHE A 182 10.22 -0.68 17.04
C PHE A 182 9.95 -0.04 18.39
N ARG A 183 10.05 -0.84 19.46
CA ARG A 183 9.83 -0.38 20.83
C ARG A 183 10.91 -0.93 21.76
N ASP A 184 11.39 -0.09 22.67
CA ASP A 184 12.49 -0.42 23.59
C ASP A 184 13.78 -0.73 22.80
N ALA A 185 14.56 -1.73 23.21
CA ALA A 185 15.79 -2.13 22.53
C ALA A 185 15.48 -3.07 21.35
N PHE A 186 15.84 -2.65 20.15
CA PHE A 186 15.65 -3.39 18.91
C PHE A 186 17.01 -3.72 18.29
N THR A 187 17.19 -4.96 17.82
CA THR A 187 18.41 -5.36 17.10
C THR A 187 18.06 -5.92 15.73
N PHE A 188 18.62 -5.31 14.69
CA PHE A 188 18.52 -5.79 13.32
C PHE A 188 19.77 -5.42 12.53
N ASN A 189 20.19 -6.31 11.63
CA ASN A 189 21.35 -6.06 10.76
C ASN A 189 22.64 -5.68 11.52
N GLY A 190 22.82 -6.22 12.73
CA GLY A 190 24.00 -5.97 13.57
C GLY A 190 24.02 -4.60 14.28
N ALA A 191 22.99 -3.76 14.10
CA ALA A 191 22.82 -2.53 14.87
C ALA A 191 21.83 -2.74 16.01
N SER A 192 22.04 -2.04 17.12
CA SER A 192 21.10 -1.94 18.23
C SER A 192 20.55 -0.52 18.28
N LEU A 193 19.24 -0.40 18.14
CA LEU A 193 18.46 0.83 18.21
C LEU A 193 17.71 0.83 19.54
N ILE A 194 17.43 2.03 20.07
CA ILE A 194 16.74 2.18 21.35
C ILE A 194 15.69 3.27 21.20
N SER A 195 14.45 2.94 21.54
CA SER A 195 13.36 3.91 21.47
C SER A 195 13.38 4.86 22.67
N THR A 196 12.77 6.02 22.49
CA THR A 196 12.70 7.07 23.50
C THR A 196 11.65 6.72 24.55
N ILE A 197 11.90 7.14 25.79
CA ILE A 197 10.90 7.03 26.87
C ILE A 197 9.87 8.14 26.72
N ASP A 198 8.59 7.77 26.61
CA ASP A 198 7.50 8.73 26.59
C ASP A 198 7.44 9.45 27.95
N PRO A 199 7.50 10.80 27.99
CA PRO A 199 7.60 11.56 29.22
C PRO A 199 6.31 11.57 30.03
N PHE A 200 5.17 11.17 29.45
CA PHE A 200 3.88 11.08 30.14
C PHE A 200 3.66 9.69 30.73
N THR A 201 3.91 8.63 29.95
CA THR A 201 3.69 7.24 30.41
C THR A 201 4.87 6.67 31.18
N GLN A 202 6.07 7.25 31.03
CA GLN A 202 7.33 6.75 31.59
C GLN A 202 7.67 5.33 31.12
N LEU A 203 7.19 4.96 29.94
CA LEU A 203 7.48 3.69 29.26
C LEU A 203 8.12 3.98 27.90
N PRO A 204 8.84 3.03 27.29
CA PRO A 204 9.31 3.17 25.91
C PRO A 204 8.13 3.47 24.98
N GLY A 205 8.24 4.52 24.18
CA GLY A 205 7.36 4.78 23.05
C GLY A 205 7.75 3.93 21.84
N THR A 206 6.89 3.91 20.83
CA THR A 206 7.21 3.36 19.51
C THR A 206 7.98 4.41 18.70
N ASP A 207 9.15 4.04 18.18
CA ASP A 207 9.97 4.89 17.30
C ASP A 207 10.13 4.23 15.92
N VAL A 208 10.60 4.99 14.93
CA VAL A 208 10.74 4.51 13.54
C VAL A 208 12.17 4.11 13.21
N PHE A 209 12.34 3.06 12.39
CA PHE A 209 13.64 2.70 11.81
C PHE A 209 13.62 2.73 10.29
N ILE A 210 14.82 2.89 9.70
CA ILE A 210 15.10 2.67 8.28
C ILE A 210 16.38 1.83 8.20
N SER A 211 16.31 0.66 7.57
CA SER A 211 17.43 -0.28 7.47
C SER A 211 17.71 -0.64 6.02
N ALA A 212 18.96 -0.54 5.60
CA ALA A 212 19.39 -0.89 4.25
C ALA A 212 20.29 -2.12 4.22
N MET A 213 20.10 -2.93 3.18
CA MET A 213 20.84 -4.15 2.89
C MET A 213 21.27 -4.19 1.44
N ALA A 214 22.39 -4.87 1.18
CA ALA A 214 22.79 -5.28 -0.15
C ALA A 214 21.86 -6.39 -0.69
N PRO A 215 21.89 -6.71 -2.00
CA PRO A 215 21.03 -7.75 -2.58
C PRO A 215 21.18 -9.14 -1.94
N ASP A 216 22.35 -9.44 -1.38
CA ASP A 216 22.64 -10.69 -0.66
C ASP A 216 22.24 -10.65 0.82
N GLY A 217 21.55 -9.59 1.25
CA GLY A 217 21.13 -9.35 2.61
C GLY A 217 22.25 -8.81 3.51
N THR A 218 23.46 -8.55 3.01
CA THR A 218 24.53 -7.95 3.83
C THR A 218 24.08 -6.57 4.35
N PRO A 219 24.17 -6.30 5.67
CA PRO A 219 23.86 -4.98 6.24
C PRO A 219 24.67 -3.85 5.59
N LEU A 220 24.01 -2.76 5.23
CA LEU A 220 24.66 -1.54 4.76
C LEU A 220 24.66 -0.45 5.84
N TRP A 221 23.47 -0.09 6.33
CA TRP A 221 23.31 0.93 7.37
C TRP A 221 21.94 0.81 8.05
N ASN A 222 21.83 1.41 9.24
CA ASN A 222 20.58 1.51 10.00
C ASN A 222 20.42 2.96 10.49
N LYS A 223 19.18 3.45 10.48
CA LYS A 223 18.77 4.75 11.01
C LYS A 223 17.55 4.58 11.90
N GLN A 224 17.42 5.49 12.86
CA GLN A 224 16.22 5.64 13.66
C GLN A 224 15.76 7.09 13.58
N GLY A 225 14.45 7.27 13.54
CA GLY A 225 13.79 8.53 13.84
C GLY A 225 13.19 8.37 15.23
N VAL A 226 13.62 9.21 16.16
CA VAL A 226 13.18 9.11 17.56
C VAL A 226 12.50 10.39 18.03
N ALA A 227 11.36 10.25 18.69
CA ALA A 227 10.65 11.36 19.32
C ALA A 227 10.08 10.95 20.69
N PRO A 228 9.70 11.91 21.56
CA PRO A 228 9.13 11.60 22.88
C PRO A 228 7.76 10.92 22.88
N ARG A 229 7.14 10.65 21.74
CA ARG A 229 5.79 10.06 21.62
C ARG A 229 5.83 8.94 20.60
N ASP A 230 4.77 8.14 20.56
CA ASP A 230 4.65 7.10 19.53
C ASP A 230 4.67 7.73 18.13
N ASP A 231 5.64 7.28 17.33
CA ASP A 231 5.85 7.59 15.94
C ASP A 231 5.48 6.37 15.08
N ALA A 232 5.19 6.58 13.80
CA ALA A 232 4.80 5.52 12.87
C ALA A 232 5.57 5.63 11.56
N ALA A 233 6.07 4.51 11.05
CA ALA A 233 6.58 4.41 9.69
C ALA A 233 5.42 4.04 8.76
N VAL A 234 5.37 4.60 7.55
CA VAL A 234 4.24 4.37 6.64
C VAL A 234 4.69 3.75 5.32
N ALA A 235 5.56 4.42 4.57
CA ALA A 235 5.96 3.97 3.24
C ALA A 235 7.37 4.42 2.87
N ILE A 236 8.01 3.65 1.99
CA ILE A 236 9.37 3.93 1.50
C ILE A 236 9.50 3.57 0.02
N THR A 237 10.19 4.40 -0.75
CA THR A 237 10.38 4.17 -2.18
C THR A 237 11.75 4.65 -2.66
N HIS A 238 12.22 4.11 -3.78
CA HIS A 238 13.42 4.58 -4.46
C HIS A 238 13.05 5.34 -5.74
N ASP A 239 13.86 6.33 -6.10
CA ASP A 239 13.91 6.80 -7.49
C ASP A 239 14.84 5.97 -8.37
N ALA A 240 14.86 6.26 -9.67
CA ALA A 240 15.73 5.59 -10.64
C ALA A 240 17.24 5.79 -10.36
N SER A 241 17.64 6.81 -9.60
CA SER A 241 19.03 7.03 -9.21
C SER A 241 19.43 6.24 -7.95
N GLY A 242 18.45 5.67 -7.24
CA GLY A 242 18.64 5.00 -5.97
C GLY A 242 18.59 5.94 -4.76
N ALA A 243 18.12 7.19 -4.92
CA ALA A 243 17.76 7.98 -3.75
C ALA A 243 16.50 7.41 -3.11
N ILE A 244 16.39 7.56 -1.80
CA ILE A 244 15.36 6.94 -0.98
C ILE A 244 14.43 8.03 -0.47
N TYR A 245 13.12 7.79 -0.56
CA TYR A 245 12.09 8.67 -0.02
C TYR A 245 11.28 7.88 1.00
N ALA A 246 11.13 8.43 2.21
CA ALA A 246 10.38 7.81 3.29
C ALA A 246 9.33 8.76 3.84
N THR A 247 8.19 8.21 4.23
CA THR A 247 7.15 8.94 4.94
C THR A 247 6.66 8.17 6.16
N GLY A 248 6.18 8.92 7.13
CA GLY A 248 5.66 8.41 8.38
C GLY A 248 5.00 9.52 9.18
N GLN A 249 4.65 9.22 10.42
CA GLN A 249 3.97 10.14 11.31
C GLN A 249 4.74 10.29 12.61
N PHE A 250 4.72 11.49 13.17
CA PHE A 250 5.43 11.81 14.39
C PHE A 250 4.78 12.93 15.17
N SER A 251 5.12 13.04 16.45
CA SER A 251 4.70 14.15 17.29
C SER A 251 5.88 14.74 18.05
N ASP A 252 5.83 16.05 18.34
CA ASP A 252 6.98 16.76 18.90
C ASP A 252 8.20 16.71 17.94
N THR A 253 9.42 16.87 18.44
CA THR A 253 10.66 16.92 17.68
C THR A 253 11.19 15.51 17.42
N ILE A 254 11.13 15.05 16.17
CA ILE A 254 11.77 13.81 15.73
C ILE A 254 13.23 14.08 15.33
N THR A 255 14.14 13.17 15.64
CA THR A 255 15.56 13.28 15.26
C THR A 255 16.00 12.07 14.43
N PHE A 256 16.50 12.32 13.22
CA PHE A 256 17.24 11.37 12.39
C PHE A 256 18.73 11.77 12.39
N ASP A 257 19.29 12.22 11.25
CA ASP A 257 20.63 12.83 11.21
C ASP A 257 20.61 14.22 11.84
N LEU A 258 19.50 14.94 11.67
CA LEU A 258 19.24 16.27 12.20
C LEU A 258 17.95 16.27 13.04
N PRO A 259 17.82 17.19 14.02
CA PRO A 259 16.57 17.39 14.76
C PRO A 259 15.56 18.18 13.91
N HIS A 260 14.33 17.67 13.84
CA HIS A 260 13.22 18.27 13.09
C HIS A 260 12.12 18.72 14.04
N PHE A 261 12.21 20.00 14.45
CA PHE A 261 11.28 20.60 15.41
C PHE A 261 9.86 20.57 14.90
N ASN A 262 8.91 20.12 15.72
CA ASN A 262 7.49 20.15 15.38
C ASN A 262 6.61 20.37 16.62
N THR A 263 5.50 21.09 16.40
CA THR A 263 4.52 21.44 17.45
C THR A 263 3.14 20.88 17.14
N TRP A 264 2.94 20.26 15.96
CA TRP A 264 1.70 19.60 15.60
C TRP A 264 1.67 18.18 16.14
N ASN A 265 0.49 17.76 16.58
CA ASN A 265 0.25 16.37 16.91
C ASN A 265 0.08 15.57 15.63
N ASN A 266 0.71 14.39 15.58
CA ASN A 266 0.57 13.45 14.46
C ASN A 266 0.86 14.09 13.09
N ALA A 267 1.97 14.84 13.01
CA ALA A 267 2.45 15.41 11.75
C ALA A 267 2.96 14.29 10.84
N ILE A 268 2.80 14.47 9.53
CA ILE A 268 3.36 13.57 8.51
C ILE A 268 4.75 14.10 8.14
N TYR A 269 5.77 13.25 8.07
CA TYR A 269 7.05 13.63 7.45
C TYR A 269 7.17 13.08 6.04
N LEU A 270 7.92 13.77 5.19
CA LEU A 270 8.46 13.25 3.94
C LEU A 270 9.94 13.60 3.94
N MET A 271 10.80 12.62 3.72
CA MET A 271 12.25 12.84 3.75
C MET A 271 12.94 12.17 2.57
N LYS A 272 14.09 12.73 2.18
CA LYS A 272 14.99 12.13 1.20
C LYS A 272 16.31 11.75 1.84
N LEU A 273 16.76 10.54 1.55
CA LEU A 273 18.09 10.05 1.86
C LEU A 273 18.84 9.74 0.55
N ASP A 274 20.16 9.87 0.58
CA ASP A 274 20.99 9.25 -0.45
C ASP A 274 21.08 7.71 -0.23
N ALA A 275 21.67 6.98 -1.18
CA ALA A 275 21.83 5.53 -1.08
C ALA A 275 22.72 5.07 0.11
N ALA A 276 23.55 5.96 0.66
CA ALA A 276 24.33 5.71 1.87
C ALA A 276 23.54 6.05 3.16
N GLY A 277 22.29 6.49 3.01
CA GLY A 277 21.38 6.84 4.07
C GLY A 277 21.51 8.29 4.54
N ASN A 278 22.42 9.12 4.01
CA ASN A 278 22.58 10.49 4.51
C ASN A 278 21.35 11.33 4.16
N GLU A 279 20.79 12.00 5.17
CA GLU A 279 19.65 12.89 5.01
C GLU A 279 20.00 14.05 4.07
N GLN A 280 19.21 14.20 3.00
CA GLN A 280 19.35 15.28 2.01
C GLN A 280 18.38 16.42 2.31
N TRP A 281 17.13 16.08 2.62
CA TRP A 281 16.12 17.04 3.05
C TRP A 281 15.00 16.36 3.84
N PHE A 282 14.28 17.17 4.61
CA PHE A 282 13.11 16.78 5.39
C PHE A 282 11.99 17.81 5.19
N ARG A 283 10.76 17.31 5.04
CA ARG A 283 9.51 18.05 4.89
C ARG A 283 8.52 17.52 5.89
N ARG A 284 7.56 18.34 6.26
CA ARG A 284 6.50 17.95 7.19
C ARG A 284 5.16 18.52 6.78
N SER A 285 4.10 17.82 7.14
CA SER A 285 2.74 18.25 6.96
C SER A 285 1.98 18.11 8.27
N GLY A 286 1.19 19.10 8.66
CA GLY A 286 0.43 19.02 9.90
C GLY A 286 -0.50 20.21 10.12
N GLY A 287 -1.07 20.29 11.32
CA GLY A 287 -2.00 21.38 11.70
C GLY A 287 -3.48 21.03 11.53
N GLY A 288 -3.81 19.98 10.78
CA GLY A 288 -5.16 19.43 10.73
C GLY A 288 -5.55 18.76 12.05
N ILE A 289 -6.85 18.55 12.23
CA ILE A 289 -7.42 17.75 13.33
C ILE A 289 -6.96 16.29 13.19
N LEU A 290 -6.93 15.80 11.95
CA LEU A 290 -6.38 14.51 11.55
C LEU A 290 -5.42 14.75 10.38
N ASN A 291 -4.23 14.17 10.45
CA ASN A 291 -3.28 14.08 9.35
C ASN A 291 -2.70 12.67 9.45
N GLN A 292 -2.93 11.82 8.45
CA GLN A 292 -2.40 10.47 8.41
C GLN A 292 -1.78 10.19 7.06
N GLY A 293 -0.54 9.70 7.04
CA GLY A 293 0.07 9.17 5.83
C GLY A 293 -0.43 7.74 5.60
N ARG A 294 -0.56 7.33 4.33
CA ARG A 294 -1.05 6.00 3.95
C ARG A 294 -0.20 5.30 2.91
N ASP A 295 0.30 6.04 1.93
CA ASP A 295 1.18 5.48 0.91
C ASP A 295 2.08 6.56 0.28
N LEU A 296 3.21 6.13 -0.27
CA LEU A 296 4.15 6.98 -0.98
C LEU A 296 4.60 6.30 -2.27
N LEU A 297 4.39 7.00 -3.39
CA LEU A 297 4.79 6.52 -4.69
C LEU A 297 5.79 7.49 -5.32
N TRP A 298 6.92 6.98 -5.79
CA TRP A 298 7.75 7.69 -6.76
C TRP A 298 7.30 7.32 -8.18
N ARG A 299 7.19 8.32 -9.05
CA ARG A 299 6.94 8.13 -10.46
C ARG A 299 7.96 8.88 -11.30
N ALA A 300 8.51 8.18 -12.29
CA ALA A 300 9.38 8.76 -13.28
C ALA A 300 8.68 9.87 -14.11
N PRO A 301 9.39 10.96 -14.47
CA PRO A 301 10.80 11.16 -14.21
C PRO A 301 11.12 11.55 -12.76
N ASP A 302 10.35 12.41 -12.08
CA ASP A 302 10.82 13.06 -10.85
C ASP A 302 9.72 13.53 -9.88
N ASP A 303 8.55 12.88 -9.80
CA ASP A 303 7.52 13.30 -8.84
C ASP A 303 7.20 12.22 -7.80
N LEU A 304 6.94 12.69 -6.59
CA LEU A 304 6.45 11.94 -5.45
C LEU A 304 4.95 12.18 -5.31
N VAL A 305 4.20 11.14 -5.01
CA VAL A 305 2.78 11.22 -4.66
C VAL A 305 2.60 10.66 -3.27
N LEU A 306 2.13 11.51 -2.36
CA LEU A 306 1.73 11.14 -1.01
C LEU A 306 0.21 10.97 -0.97
N LEU A 307 -0.23 9.81 -0.48
CA LEU A 307 -1.63 9.53 -0.13
C LEU A 307 -1.78 9.57 1.39
N GLY A 308 -2.91 10.11 1.84
CA GLY A 308 -3.25 10.08 3.25
C GLY A 308 -4.68 10.50 3.54
N SER A 309 -5.01 10.54 4.83
CA SER A 309 -6.29 11.04 5.33
C SER A 309 -6.11 12.39 6.03
N VAL A 310 -7.07 13.29 5.85
CA VAL A 310 -7.06 14.64 6.44
C VAL A 310 -8.42 15.06 6.96
N ARG A 311 -8.43 15.71 8.12
CA ARG A 311 -9.59 16.42 8.69
C ARG A 311 -9.16 17.83 9.10
N GLY A 312 -9.86 18.85 8.60
CA GLY A 312 -9.49 20.24 8.85
C GLY A 312 -8.39 20.73 7.90
N VAL A 313 -7.60 21.69 8.36
CA VAL A 313 -6.61 22.39 7.54
C VAL A 313 -5.22 21.85 7.83
N MET A 314 -4.65 21.08 6.91
CA MET A 314 -3.26 20.63 6.94
C MET A 314 -2.39 21.60 6.14
N SER A 315 -1.19 21.89 6.63
CA SER A 315 -0.14 22.68 5.96
C SER A 315 1.02 21.76 5.61
N PHE A 316 1.44 21.71 4.35
CA PHE A 316 2.70 21.11 3.90
C PHE A 316 3.80 22.17 3.93
N GLU A 317 4.93 21.89 4.58
CA GLU A 317 6.01 22.85 4.80
C GLU A 317 7.24 22.49 3.97
N ASP A 318 7.49 23.25 2.90
CA ASP A 318 8.63 23.07 2.00
C ASP A 318 9.64 24.23 1.95
N GLY A 319 9.44 25.20 2.84
CA GLY A 319 10.05 26.53 2.77
C GLY A 319 8.97 27.61 2.69
N SER A 320 7.82 27.26 2.13
CA SER A 320 6.55 27.98 2.24
C SER A 320 5.44 27.05 2.75
N PRO A 321 4.44 27.56 3.50
CA PRO A 321 3.27 26.77 3.86
C PRO A 321 2.28 26.61 2.69
N ASP A 322 2.02 25.38 2.27
CA ASP A 322 1.00 25.03 1.27
C ASP A 322 -0.20 24.33 1.92
N GLN A 323 -1.41 24.80 1.66
CA GLN A 323 -2.61 24.33 2.36
C GLN A 323 -3.27 23.14 1.64
N VAL A 324 -3.56 22.09 2.39
CA VAL A 324 -4.39 20.94 2.01
C VAL A 324 -5.52 20.83 3.02
N SER A 325 -6.71 21.30 2.65
CA SER A 325 -7.81 21.47 3.60
C SER A 325 -9.04 20.65 3.23
N SER A 326 -9.66 20.05 4.25
CA SER A 326 -11.03 19.53 4.17
C SER A 326 -11.91 20.11 5.27
N PHE A 327 -13.19 20.35 4.95
CA PHE A 327 -14.23 20.70 5.92
C PHE A 327 -15.18 19.54 6.24
N ALA A 328 -15.02 18.40 5.56
CA ALA A 328 -15.75 17.18 5.85
C ALA A 328 -15.16 16.45 7.06
N GLN A 329 -15.88 15.47 7.60
CA GLN A 329 -15.41 14.70 8.74
C GLN A 329 -14.19 13.85 8.38
N ASP A 330 -14.21 13.17 7.25
CA ASP A 330 -13.05 12.44 6.75
C ASP A 330 -12.81 12.74 5.29
N SER A 331 -11.56 12.63 4.88
CA SER A 331 -11.17 12.91 3.50
C SER A 331 -9.87 12.22 3.21
N TYR A 332 -9.72 11.68 1.99
CA TYR A 332 -8.39 11.37 1.51
C TYR A 332 -7.81 12.59 0.79
N PHE A 333 -6.50 12.76 0.88
CA PHE A 333 -5.77 13.72 0.07
C PHE A 333 -4.76 13.00 -0.81
N LEU A 334 -4.50 13.63 -1.95
CA LEU A 334 -3.34 13.35 -2.79
C LEU A 334 -2.50 14.61 -2.82
N LEU A 335 -1.21 14.48 -2.53
CA LEU A 335 -0.25 15.57 -2.62
C LEU A 335 0.90 15.15 -3.55
N ARG A 336 1.21 15.99 -4.52
CA ARG A 336 2.38 15.88 -5.38
C ARG A 336 3.48 16.83 -4.93
N ALA A 337 4.68 16.30 -4.86
CA ALA A 337 5.89 17.06 -4.65
C ALA A 337 6.98 16.57 -5.61
N ASP A 338 7.89 17.45 -6.01
CA ASP A 338 9.05 17.04 -6.80
C ASP A 338 10.07 16.24 -5.94
N VAL A 339 11.12 15.68 -6.57
CA VAL A 339 12.23 15.00 -5.89
C VAL A 339 13.07 15.87 -4.95
N GLN A 340 12.85 17.19 -4.94
CA GLN A 340 13.42 18.13 -3.96
C GLN A 340 12.47 18.41 -2.79
N GLY A 341 11.29 17.78 -2.78
CA GLY A 341 10.28 17.94 -1.76
C GLY A 341 9.56 19.29 -1.85
N THR A 342 9.53 19.91 -3.02
CA THR A 342 8.77 21.14 -3.28
C THR A 342 7.35 20.79 -3.72
N PHE A 343 6.36 21.47 -3.14
CA PHE A 343 4.95 21.26 -3.45
C PHE A 343 4.63 21.58 -4.92
N GLU A 344 3.84 20.72 -5.56
CA GLU A 344 3.39 20.92 -6.94
C GLU A 344 1.87 21.07 -7.05
N ALA A 345 1.13 20.14 -6.45
CA ALA A 345 -0.32 20.09 -6.50
C ALA A 345 -0.89 19.27 -5.35
N ALA A 346 -2.13 19.53 -4.97
CA ALA A 346 -2.89 18.65 -4.10
C ALA A 346 -4.38 18.64 -4.46
N THR A 347 -5.04 17.53 -4.18
CA THR A 347 -6.50 17.42 -4.22
C THR A 347 -6.99 16.69 -2.97
N VAL A 348 -8.25 16.93 -2.61
CA VAL A 348 -8.91 16.34 -1.45
C VAL A 348 -10.26 15.80 -1.89
N MET A 349 -10.54 14.54 -1.57
CA MET A 349 -11.85 13.94 -1.80
C MET A 349 -12.61 13.84 -0.46
N PRO A 350 -13.70 14.60 -0.29
CA PRO A 350 -14.37 14.72 1.00
C PRO A 350 -15.35 13.57 1.27
N SER A 351 -15.55 13.25 2.55
CA SER A 351 -16.59 12.34 3.03
C SER A 351 -17.07 12.76 4.42
N ASP A 352 -18.39 12.76 4.64
CA ASP A 352 -18.95 12.95 6.00
C ASP A 352 -19.03 11.65 6.80
N SER A 353 -18.68 10.53 6.18
CA SER A 353 -18.50 9.22 6.83
C SER A 353 -17.04 8.76 6.72
N ASP A 354 -16.68 7.82 7.58
CA ASP A 354 -15.33 7.25 7.64
C ASP A 354 -14.92 6.64 6.29
N ILE A 355 -13.75 7.06 5.81
CA ILE A 355 -13.06 6.52 4.64
C ILE A 355 -11.61 6.24 5.00
N ASP A 356 -11.06 5.14 4.49
CA ASP A 356 -9.67 4.75 4.69
C ASP A 356 -8.99 4.47 3.35
N PRO A 357 -8.19 5.40 2.82
CA PRO A 357 -7.40 5.16 1.62
C PRO A 357 -6.16 4.32 2.00
N THR A 358 -5.96 3.18 1.34
CA THR A 358 -4.93 2.21 1.74
C THR A 358 -3.73 2.16 0.81
N SER A 359 -3.89 2.50 -0.48
CA SER A 359 -2.82 2.30 -1.45
C SER A 359 -2.96 3.14 -2.73
N LEU A 360 -1.81 3.43 -3.34
CA LEU A 360 -1.66 4.09 -4.63
C LEU A 360 -1.06 3.17 -5.70
N ALA A 361 -1.54 3.31 -6.92
CA ALA A 361 -0.85 2.85 -8.12
C ALA A 361 -0.93 3.90 -9.23
N THR A 362 -0.05 3.80 -10.23
CA THR A 362 -0.15 4.61 -11.45
C THR A 362 -0.11 3.76 -12.70
N VAL A 363 -0.82 4.21 -13.73
CA VAL A 363 -0.73 3.66 -15.08
C VAL A 363 -0.89 4.78 -16.10
N ALA A 364 0.09 4.90 -16.99
CA ALA A 364 0.17 6.02 -17.92
C ALA A 364 0.00 7.37 -17.20
N ASP A 365 -1.02 8.15 -17.54
CA ASP A 365 -1.32 9.45 -16.92
C ASP A 365 -2.37 9.39 -15.81
N THR A 366 -2.67 8.20 -15.29
CA THR A 366 -3.70 7.99 -14.28
C THR A 366 -3.08 7.55 -12.96
N LEU A 367 -3.44 8.26 -11.90
CA LEU A 367 -3.22 7.87 -10.52
C LEU A 367 -4.46 7.16 -9.99
N ILE A 368 -4.27 6.10 -9.22
CA ILE A 368 -5.34 5.22 -8.76
C ILE A 368 -5.21 5.07 -7.25
N VAL A 369 -6.28 5.41 -6.54
CA VAL A 369 -6.41 5.24 -5.09
C VAL A 369 -7.30 4.04 -4.83
N LEU A 370 -6.85 3.14 -3.97
CA LEU A 370 -7.65 2.09 -3.36
C LEU A 370 -7.94 2.47 -1.91
N GLY A 371 -9.15 2.15 -1.44
CA GLY A 371 -9.48 2.22 -0.03
C GLY A 371 -10.79 1.54 0.29
N ASP A 372 -11.26 1.70 1.53
CA ASP A 372 -12.59 1.30 1.94
C ASP A 372 -13.34 2.45 2.64
N PHE A 373 -14.66 2.31 2.74
CA PHE A 373 -15.54 3.31 3.33
C PHE A 373 -16.71 2.67 4.06
N GLU A 374 -17.19 3.37 5.09
CA GLU A 374 -18.37 3.01 5.87
C GLU A 374 -19.56 3.90 5.51
N CYS A 375 -20.78 3.37 5.71
CA CYS A 375 -22.04 4.09 5.52
C CYS A 375 -22.23 4.68 4.11
N GLN A 376 -21.65 5.86 3.85
CA GLN A 376 -21.71 6.56 2.59
C GLN A 376 -20.41 7.33 2.33
N PHE A 377 -19.79 7.13 1.17
CA PHE A 377 -18.74 8.03 0.69
C PHE A 377 -19.40 9.24 0.03
N THR A 378 -19.62 10.31 0.79
CA THR A 378 -20.47 11.44 0.35
C THR A 378 -19.89 12.20 -0.85
N GLY A 379 -18.59 12.46 -0.90
CA GLY A 379 -17.98 13.15 -2.04
C GLY A 379 -18.11 12.39 -3.37
N LEU A 380 -18.07 11.05 -3.34
CA LEU A 380 -18.33 10.24 -4.54
C LEU A 380 -19.84 10.10 -4.82
N SER A 381 -20.67 10.03 -3.78
CA SER A 381 -22.14 10.02 -3.94
C SER A 381 -22.63 11.28 -4.67
N ASP A 382 -22.13 12.46 -4.26
CA ASP A 382 -22.46 13.75 -4.87
C ASP A 382 -22.09 13.83 -6.36
N LEU A 383 -21.04 13.10 -6.78
CA LEU A 383 -20.56 13.08 -8.16
C LEU A 383 -21.36 12.13 -9.07
N TYR A 384 -21.90 11.03 -8.53
CA TYR A 384 -22.59 10.00 -9.32
C TYR A 384 -24.10 10.00 -9.14
N ASP A 385 -24.58 9.79 -7.91
CA ASP A 385 -25.98 9.89 -7.44
C ASP A 385 -26.02 9.43 -5.97
N ASP A 386 -27.03 9.84 -5.20
CA ASP A 386 -27.21 9.47 -3.78
C ASP A 386 -27.43 7.96 -3.56
N GLY A 387 -27.70 7.20 -4.63
CA GLY A 387 -27.89 5.75 -4.60
C GLY A 387 -26.62 4.92 -4.80
N LEU A 388 -25.48 5.55 -5.10
CA LEU A 388 -24.19 4.90 -5.30
C LEU A 388 -23.23 5.27 -4.17
N PHE A 389 -22.17 4.48 -3.98
CA PHE A 389 -21.20 4.71 -2.89
C PHE A 389 -21.84 4.69 -1.49
N LEU A 390 -22.85 3.82 -1.34
CA LEU A 390 -23.45 3.42 -0.07
C LEU A 390 -22.96 2.02 0.30
N ALA A 391 -22.36 1.87 1.48
CA ALA A 391 -21.81 0.59 1.90
C ALA A 391 -22.93 -0.43 2.14
N VAL A 392 -22.89 -1.58 1.47
CA VAL A 392 -23.88 -2.66 1.63
C VAL A 392 -23.40 -3.65 2.68
N GLY A 393 -23.23 -3.23 3.93
CA GLY A 393 -22.65 -4.07 4.96
C GLY A 393 -22.06 -3.24 6.09
N ILE A 394 -20.84 -3.58 6.50
CA ILE A 394 -20.06 -2.78 7.44
C ILE A 394 -19.27 -1.72 6.65
N GLN A 395 -18.46 -2.18 5.71
CA GLN A 395 -17.61 -1.36 4.85
C GLN A 395 -17.48 -2.00 3.46
N ASP A 396 -17.36 -1.16 2.45
CA ASP A 396 -17.15 -1.54 1.04
C ASP A 396 -15.87 -0.90 0.49
N ILE A 397 -15.32 -1.48 -0.57
CA ILE A 397 -14.10 -0.99 -1.22
C ILE A 397 -14.45 0.10 -2.23
N PHE A 398 -13.61 1.11 -2.35
CA PHE A 398 -13.60 2.04 -3.48
C PHE A 398 -12.27 2.01 -4.23
N ILE A 399 -12.36 2.26 -5.53
CA ILE A 399 -11.23 2.63 -6.37
C ILE A 399 -11.57 3.99 -6.96
N SER A 400 -10.72 5.00 -6.78
CA SER A 400 -10.86 6.28 -7.46
C SER A 400 -9.66 6.54 -8.36
N LYS A 401 -9.90 7.19 -9.49
CA LYS A 401 -8.88 7.52 -10.47
C LYS A 401 -8.80 9.02 -10.63
N HIS A 402 -7.57 9.52 -10.69
CA HIS A 402 -7.24 10.92 -10.86
C HIS A 402 -6.27 11.06 -12.04
N ARG A 403 -6.38 12.15 -12.79
CA ARG A 403 -5.37 12.50 -13.79
C ARG A 403 -4.13 12.93 -13.04
N TYR A 404 -2.98 12.40 -13.40
CA TYR A 404 -1.78 12.63 -12.63
C TYR A 404 -1.29 14.09 -12.68
N GLY A 405 -1.37 14.73 -13.85
CA GLY A 405 -0.83 16.06 -14.09
C GLY A 405 -1.38 17.15 -13.17
N ASP A 406 -2.69 17.16 -12.93
CA ASP A 406 -3.43 18.16 -12.15
C ASP A 406 -4.19 17.57 -10.95
N LEU A 407 -4.14 16.25 -10.77
CA LEU A 407 -4.88 15.50 -9.75
C LEU A 407 -6.41 15.59 -9.90
N ASP A 408 -6.91 16.02 -11.06
CA ASP A 408 -8.35 16.07 -11.33
C ASP A 408 -8.97 14.68 -11.19
N PHE A 409 -10.14 14.62 -10.55
CA PHE A 409 -10.94 13.39 -10.50
C PHE A 409 -11.36 12.96 -11.91
N LEU A 410 -11.25 11.66 -12.20
CA LEU A 410 -11.63 11.06 -13.48
C LEU A 410 -12.86 10.16 -13.34
N GLU A 411 -12.74 9.11 -12.52
CA GLU A 411 -13.78 8.12 -12.32
C GLU A 411 -13.57 7.38 -11.00
N ALA A 412 -14.61 6.70 -10.52
CA ALA A 412 -14.53 5.85 -9.34
C ALA A 412 -15.43 4.63 -9.48
N GLN A 413 -15.12 3.60 -8.71
CA GLN A 413 -15.84 2.35 -8.69
C GLN A 413 -15.93 1.84 -7.24
N GLN A 414 -17.12 1.40 -6.83
CA GLN A 414 -17.34 0.70 -5.57
C GLN A 414 -17.34 -0.82 -5.80
N ILE A 415 -16.76 -1.59 -4.89
CA ILE A 415 -16.89 -3.05 -4.83
C ILE A 415 -17.43 -3.40 -3.45
N GLY A 416 -18.63 -3.97 -3.40
CA GLY A 416 -19.38 -4.06 -2.15
C GLY A 416 -20.01 -5.41 -1.86
N GLY A 417 -21.01 -5.41 -0.98
CA GLY A 417 -21.85 -6.57 -0.69
C GLY A 417 -21.86 -6.93 0.79
N ARG A 418 -22.74 -7.87 1.18
CA ARG A 418 -22.99 -8.19 2.60
C ARG A 418 -21.70 -8.56 3.34
N GLY A 419 -21.57 -8.03 4.55
CA GLY A 419 -20.42 -8.28 5.42
C GLY A 419 -19.39 -7.16 5.32
N GLU A 420 -18.14 -7.50 5.59
CA GLU A 420 -17.00 -6.57 5.58
C GLU A 420 -16.19 -6.75 4.29
N LYS A 421 -15.62 -5.67 3.75
CA LYS A 421 -14.57 -5.71 2.72
C LYS A 421 -13.47 -4.74 3.14
N ARG A 422 -12.26 -5.27 3.32
CA ARG A 422 -11.07 -4.49 3.68
C ARG A 422 -10.16 -4.41 2.47
N ALA A 423 -9.78 -3.19 2.11
CA ALA A 423 -8.80 -2.96 1.06
C ALA A 423 -7.40 -3.34 1.54
N GLY A 424 -6.65 -4.05 0.69
CA GLY A 424 -5.22 -4.28 0.85
C GLY A 424 -4.42 -3.25 0.05
N ARG A 425 -3.59 -3.73 -0.87
CA ARG A 425 -2.80 -2.92 -1.80
C ARG A 425 -3.30 -3.04 -3.23
N ILE A 426 -2.91 -2.08 -4.07
CA ILE A 426 -3.25 -2.02 -5.50
C ILE A 426 -1.98 -1.99 -6.36
N ALA A 427 -2.01 -2.67 -7.49
CA ALA A 427 -1.00 -2.53 -8.54
C ALA A 427 -1.68 -2.37 -9.90
N ALA A 428 -0.96 -1.74 -10.82
CA ALA A 428 -1.40 -1.60 -12.19
C ALA A 428 -0.58 -2.49 -13.13
N LYS A 429 -1.27 -3.11 -14.08
CA LYS A 429 -0.67 -3.80 -15.22
C LYS A 429 -0.29 -2.79 -16.30
N SER A 430 0.70 -3.16 -17.11
CA SER A 430 1.14 -2.39 -18.28
C SER A 430 0.05 -2.23 -19.35
N ASP A 431 -0.97 -3.08 -19.34
CA ASP A 431 -2.12 -3.04 -20.26
C ASP A 431 -3.27 -2.14 -19.79
N GLY A 432 -3.12 -1.44 -18.66
CA GLY A 432 -4.14 -0.53 -18.12
C GLY A 432 -5.06 -1.15 -17.07
N HIS A 433 -5.04 -2.48 -16.88
CA HIS A 433 -5.85 -3.13 -15.85
C HIS A 433 -5.26 -2.90 -14.46
N VAL A 434 -6.12 -2.88 -13.46
CA VAL A 434 -5.72 -2.81 -12.05
C VAL A 434 -6.00 -4.13 -11.36
N LEU A 435 -5.13 -4.49 -10.43
CA LEU A 435 -5.30 -5.60 -9.50
C LEU A 435 -5.24 -5.03 -8.10
N PHE A 436 -6.13 -5.47 -7.23
CA PHE A 436 -6.06 -5.17 -5.81
C PHE A 436 -6.25 -6.44 -4.98
N CYS A 437 -5.80 -6.40 -3.74
CA CYS A 437 -6.00 -7.48 -2.76
C CYS A 437 -6.72 -6.95 -1.52
N GLY A 438 -6.92 -7.83 -0.53
CA GLY A 438 -7.57 -7.51 0.73
C GLY A 438 -8.22 -8.74 1.35
N SER A 439 -9.25 -8.50 2.15
CA SER A 439 -10.12 -9.56 2.69
C SER A 439 -11.59 -9.16 2.61
N PHE A 440 -12.46 -10.16 2.68
CA PHE A 440 -13.89 -9.92 2.77
C PHE A 440 -14.56 -11.01 3.59
N SER A 441 -15.68 -10.66 4.22
CA SER A 441 -16.62 -11.61 4.80
C SER A 441 -17.96 -11.54 4.05
N GLY A 442 -18.64 -12.68 3.94
CA GLY A 442 -19.93 -12.78 3.26
C GLY A 442 -19.80 -12.75 1.74
N LEU A 443 -20.53 -11.84 1.10
CA LEU A 443 -20.61 -11.75 -0.37
C LEU A 443 -19.85 -10.52 -0.85
N ILE A 444 -19.01 -10.72 -1.87
CA ILE A 444 -18.42 -9.63 -2.65
C ILE A 444 -19.14 -9.53 -4.00
N ILE A 445 -19.45 -8.31 -4.42
CA ILE A 445 -20.18 -7.98 -5.64
C ILE A 445 -19.30 -7.02 -6.43
N TYR A 446 -18.87 -7.47 -7.60
CA TYR A 446 -18.23 -6.62 -8.59
C TYR A 446 -19.32 -5.90 -9.39
N PRO A 447 -19.19 -4.59 -9.65
CA PRO A 447 -20.09 -3.88 -10.55
C PRO A 447 -19.99 -4.52 -11.93
N SER A 448 -20.98 -5.31 -12.33
CA SER A 448 -21.18 -5.54 -13.75
C SER A 448 -21.95 -4.34 -14.30
N ASN A 449 -21.76 -4.09 -15.59
CA ASN A 449 -22.50 -3.11 -16.39
C ASN A 449 -24.01 -3.46 -16.54
N GLY A 450 -24.64 -4.02 -15.50
CA GLY A 450 -26.03 -4.45 -15.46
C GLY A 450 -26.26 -5.90 -15.87
N ASP A 451 -25.22 -6.62 -16.31
CA ASP A 451 -25.34 -8.03 -16.65
C ASP A 451 -25.12 -8.89 -15.40
N ALA A 452 -26.21 -9.40 -14.82
CA ALA A 452 -26.16 -10.38 -13.77
C ALA A 452 -25.45 -11.65 -14.30
N VAL A 453 -24.27 -11.97 -13.77
CA VAL A 453 -23.69 -13.30 -13.92
C VAL A 453 -24.36 -14.17 -12.84
N ALA A 454 -25.24 -15.06 -13.29
CA ALA A 454 -26.00 -15.99 -12.46
C ALA A 454 -25.16 -17.15 -11.94
#